data_AF-A0A847P2Y1-F1
#
_entry.id   AF-A0A847P2Y1-F1
#
_cell.length_a   1.000
_cell.length_b   1.000
_cell.length_c   1.000
_cell.angle_alpha   90.00
_cell.angle_beta   90.00
_cell.angle_gamma   90.00
#
_symmetry.space_group_name_H-M   'P 1'
#
loop_
_entity.id
_entity.type
_entity.pdbx_description
1 polymer ?
#
loop_
_entity_poly.entity_id
_entity_poly.type
_entity_poly.pdbx_seq_one_letter_code
_entity_poly.pdbx_strand_id
1 'polypeptide(L)'
;MTNNADVGSEDKKIGDAITTIGERLKYIYCGTIKELSLEGAFPFWIHVYNTHFKEKISVKQFFDALWSGTIEPPFYTVFSILNQLEFYLIEHRVDPVQFVQNALPSLSNGLIISSERVLLLSNSYLADFFDSKDLHGTILKVFSNLALSSEIQRETCHRLLHHKIEGDHGIAIMIYHFFGQPPDSQRFPAYDFELWTGSQIQSVVSFFNIPAFDELNMLADYRLISEITPDCEIDFKNGQLFLDGQYYAKEVRLYQKLAEYQTELLEAGIPDCTVLLAEKNYYCPLRKRTVIHEGCVYGAPLFLYQLIYNHKFERPANFLSLVISALQEQRSERWQLLKEKHDLLVLKALRKLEVVYDCQNESISINGVHFISGVPAKILKKLLSMYCRTKRVEFQYREFTKDPFIVNDPLNPNFVVRLNRLTKALENGYPELQIQRIAPGRLRLEVSCPIKYYEK
;
A
#
# COMPACT_ATOMS: atom_id res chain seq x y z
N MET A 1 28.58 44.22 -27.59
CA MET A 1 28.51 44.29 -26.11
C MET A 1 27.05 44.13 -25.73
N THR A 2 26.62 42.89 -25.61
CA THR A 2 25.25 42.47 -25.34
C THR A 2 25.30 41.64 -24.06
N ASN A 3 24.81 42.20 -22.96
CA ASN A 3 24.68 41.50 -21.69
C ASN A 3 23.46 40.59 -21.77
N ASN A 4 23.70 39.31 -21.99
CA ASN A 4 22.79 38.24 -21.63
C ASN A 4 22.78 38.14 -20.11
N ALA A 5 21.65 38.50 -19.50
CA ALA A 5 21.36 38.12 -18.12
C ALA A 5 20.98 36.64 -18.13
N ASP A 6 21.77 35.85 -17.41
CA ASP A 6 21.54 34.45 -17.07
C ASP A 6 20.11 34.25 -16.53
N VAL A 7 19.27 33.61 -17.35
CA VAL A 7 18.13 32.83 -16.88
C VAL A 7 18.69 31.46 -16.51
N GLY A 8 19.39 31.42 -15.38
CA GLY A 8 20.12 30.27 -14.88
C GLY A 8 19.47 29.71 -13.61
N SER A 9 18.64 28.69 -13.79
CA SER A 9 18.34 27.64 -12.80
C SER A 9 17.66 28.05 -11.48
N GLU A 10 16.36 28.32 -11.51
CA GLU A 10 15.45 28.06 -10.37
C GLU A 10 15.01 26.58 -10.30
N ASP A 11 15.46 25.72 -11.22
CA ASP A 11 15.13 24.28 -11.28
C ASP A 11 15.85 23.38 -10.27
N LYS A 12 16.38 23.92 -9.16
CA LYS A 12 17.23 23.14 -8.23
C LYS A 12 16.85 23.15 -6.75
N LYS A 13 15.57 23.37 -6.44
CA LYS A 13 15.00 23.15 -5.09
C LYS A 13 13.61 22.48 -5.06
N ILE A 14 13.27 21.66 -6.05
CA ILE A 14 12.11 20.75 -5.94
C ILE A 14 12.63 19.42 -5.37
N GLY A 15 12.91 19.41 -4.07
CA GLY A 15 13.29 18.21 -3.34
C GLY A 15 12.05 17.36 -3.04
N ASP A 16 12.05 16.12 -3.53
CA ASP A 16 11.24 14.98 -3.09
C ASP A 16 9.82 15.28 -2.60
N ALA A 17 8.84 15.24 -3.50
CA ALA A 17 7.46 15.07 -3.04
C ALA A 17 7.39 13.76 -2.24
N ILE A 18 6.98 13.86 -0.98
CA ILE A 18 6.94 12.74 -0.06
C ILE A 18 5.71 11.89 -0.39
N THR A 19 5.88 10.86 -1.20
CA THR A 19 4.77 9.96 -1.56
C THR A 19 4.31 9.17 -0.33
N THR A 20 3.04 9.36 0.04
CA THR A 20 2.41 8.66 1.18
C THR A 20 1.80 7.31 0.79
N ILE A 21 1.82 6.98 -0.50
CA ILE A 21 1.19 5.79 -1.08
C ILE A 21 1.81 4.50 -0.54
N GLY A 22 3.15 4.44 -0.46
CA GLY A 22 3.85 3.28 0.06
C GLY A 22 3.52 2.98 1.52
N GLU A 23 3.41 4.01 2.35
CA GLU A 23 2.99 3.87 3.76
C GLU A 23 1.53 3.41 3.87
N ARG A 24 0.63 3.94 3.02
CA ARG A 24 -0.77 3.48 2.99
C ARG A 24 -0.85 1.99 2.63
N LEU A 25 -0.13 1.56 1.60
CA LEU A 25 -0.07 0.14 1.20
C LEU A 25 0.55 -0.74 2.28
N LYS A 26 1.55 -0.26 3.01
CA LYS A 26 2.10 -0.95 4.18
C LYS A 26 1.02 -1.21 5.23
N TYR A 27 0.20 -0.23 5.57
CA TYR A 27 -0.86 -0.43 6.56
C TYR A 27 -1.96 -1.36 6.06
N ILE A 28 -2.32 -1.28 4.77
CA ILE A 28 -3.24 -2.23 4.14
C ILE A 28 -2.66 -3.65 4.23
N TYR A 29 -1.39 -3.84 3.84
CA TYR A 29 -0.66 -5.10 4.00
C TYR A 29 -0.69 -5.60 5.45
N CYS A 30 -0.31 -4.77 6.41
CA CYS A 30 -0.32 -5.13 7.82
C CYS A 30 -1.73 -5.49 8.32
N GLY A 31 -2.77 -4.78 7.85
CA GLY A 31 -4.17 -5.07 8.14
C GLY A 31 -4.57 -6.44 7.63
N THR A 32 -4.24 -6.75 6.37
CA THR A 32 -4.57 -8.05 5.77
C THR A 32 -3.90 -9.21 6.50
N ILE A 33 -2.61 -9.11 6.84
CA ILE A 33 -1.91 -10.19 7.58
C ILE A 33 -2.38 -10.29 9.04
N LYS A 34 -2.95 -9.22 9.60
CA LYS A 34 -3.54 -9.21 10.93
C LYS A 34 -4.86 -9.99 10.93
N GLU A 35 -5.78 -9.61 10.05
CA GLU A 35 -7.16 -10.12 10.02
C GLU A 35 -7.29 -11.46 9.28
N LEU A 36 -6.44 -11.71 8.29
CA LEU A 36 -6.42 -12.98 7.56
C LEU A 36 -5.38 -13.95 8.16
N SER A 37 -5.64 -15.25 7.99
CA SER A 37 -4.62 -16.27 8.23
C SER A 37 -3.49 -16.16 7.20
N LEU A 38 -2.35 -16.81 7.45
CA LEU A 38 -1.26 -16.88 6.46
C LEU A 38 -1.72 -17.51 5.13
N GLU A 39 -2.66 -18.45 5.19
CA GLU A 39 -3.25 -19.10 4.02
C GLU A 39 -4.19 -18.17 3.23
N GLY A 40 -4.81 -17.19 3.90
CA GLY A 40 -5.64 -16.16 3.25
C GLY A 40 -4.81 -14.96 2.76
N ALA A 41 -3.87 -14.44 3.55
CA ALA A 41 -3.10 -13.27 3.12
C ALA A 41 -2.14 -13.58 1.95
N PHE A 42 -1.55 -14.78 1.92
CA PHE A 42 -0.54 -15.14 0.94
C PHE A 42 -1.02 -15.10 -0.52
N PRO A 43 -2.12 -15.77 -0.90
CA PRO A 43 -2.57 -15.80 -2.28
C PRO A 43 -2.91 -14.41 -2.82
N PHE A 44 -3.52 -13.55 -1.99
CA PHE A 44 -3.82 -12.17 -2.36
C PHE A 44 -2.55 -11.39 -2.72
N TRP A 45 -1.57 -11.34 -1.83
CA TRP A 45 -0.36 -10.54 -2.09
C TRP A 45 0.53 -11.12 -3.19
N ILE A 46 0.53 -12.43 -3.38
CA ILE A 46 1.19 -13.05 -4.54
C ILE A 46 0.47 -12.72 -5.84
N HIS A 47 -0.87 -12.68 -5.83
CA HIS A 47 -1.63 -12.21 -6.99
C HIS A 47 -1.26 -10.75 -7.32
N VAL A 48 -1.30 -9.86 -6.32
CA VAL A 48 -0.87 -8.45 -6.48
C VAL A 48 0.54 -8.34 -7.05
N TYR A 49 1.50 -9.12 -6.52
CA TYR A 49 2.87 -9.17 -7.03
C TYR A 49 2.91 -9.56 -8.51
N ASN A 50 2.25 -10.68 -8.87
CA ASN A 50 2.25 -11.20 -10.23
C ASN A 50 1.58 -10.24 -11.23
N THR A 51 0.51 -9.56 -10.81
CA THR A 51 -0.26 -8.66 -11.67
C THR A 51 0.43 -7.31 -11.88
N HIS A 52 1.12 -6.77 -10.86
CA HIS A 52 1.56 -5.37 -10.88
C HIS A 52 3.08 -5.16 -10.76
N PHE A 53 3.84 -6.12 -10.21
CA PHE A 53 5.23 -5.88 -9.78
C PHE A 53 6.25 -6.88 -10.31
N LYS A 54 5.83 -8.05 -10.79
CA LYS A 54 6.71 -9.16 -11.20
C LYS A 54 7.75 -8.78 -12.25
N GLU A 55 7.40 -7.90 -13.18
CA GLU A 55 8.32 -7.46 -14.24
C GLU A 55 9.36 -6.45 -13.75
N LYS A 56 9.14 -5.83 -12.57
CA LYS A 56 9.96 -4.71 -12.07
C LYS A 56 10.89 -5.11 -10.92
N ILE A 57 10.42 -5.99 -10.03
CA ILE A 57 11.13 -6.36 -8.81
C ILE A 57 10.95 -7.85 -8.49
N SER A 58 11.89 -8.42 -7.75
CA SER A 58 11.75 -9.79 -7.22
C SER A 58 10.67 -9.87 -6.14
N VAL A 59 10.13 -11.07 -5.91
CA VAL A 59 9.09 -11.29 -4.88
C VAL A 59 9.57 -10.90 -3.48
N LYS A 60 10.86 -11.13 -3.17
CA LYS A 60 11.45 -10.72 -1.90
C LYS A 60 11.49 -9.19 -1.77
N GLN A 61 11.99 -8.51 -2.80
CA GLN A 61 12.04 -7.04 -2.82
C GLN A 61 10.64 -6.43 -2.71
N PHE A 62 9.62 -7.06 -3.30
CA PHE A 62 8.23 -6.63 -3.18
C PHE A 62 7.73 -6.68 -1.73
N PHE A 63 7.90 -7.80 -1.03
CA PHE A 63 7.48 -7.90 0.37
C PHE A 63 8.33 -7.01 1.29
N ASP A 64 9.64 -6.91 1.06
CA ASP A 64 10.51 -6.00 1.80
C ASP A 64 10.04 -4.54 1.63
N ALA A 65 9.68 -4.13 0.40
CA ALA A 65 9.17 -2.79 0.10
C ALA A 65 7.78 -2.52 0.68
N LEU A 66 6.88 -3.52 0.70
CA LEU A 66 5.59 -3.42 1.39
C LEU A 66 5.78 -3.22 2.90
N TRP A 67 6.71 -3.95 3.52
CA TRP A 67 6.95 -3.86 4.96
C TRP A 67 7.62 -2.53 5.36
N SER A 68 8.57 -2.06 4.58
CA SER A 68 9.21 -0.75 4.81
C SER A 68 8.29 0.42 4.46
N GLY A 69 7.29 0.22 3.59
CA GLY A 69 6.45 1.28 3.06
C GLY A 69 7.15 2.11 1.97
N THR A 70 8.18 1.55 1.34
CA THR A 70 8.96 2.21 0.28
C THR A 70 8.51 1.80 -1.13
N ILE A 71 7.37 1.12 -1.24
CA ILE A 71 6.80 0.72 -2.51
C ILE A 71 6.09 1.92 -3.15
N GLU A 72 6.44 2.24 -4.39
CA GLU A 72 5.88 3.40 -5.10
C GLU A 72 5.17 2.96 -6.38
N PRO A 73 3.97 2.35 -6.27
CA PRO A 73 3.19 2.03 -7.45
C PRO A 73 2.49 3.27 -8.01
N PRO A 74 2.18 3.26 -9.32
CA PRO A 74 1.28 4.25 -9.90
C PRO A 74 -0.05 4.30 -9.15
N PHE A 75 -0.64 5.49 -9.01
CA PHE A 75 -1.82 5.70 -8.18
C PHE A 75 -3.02 4.79 -8.54
N TYR A 76 -3.28 4.60 -9.85
CA TYR A 76 -4.34 3.69 -10.32
C TYR A 76 -4.14 2.22 -9.90
N THR A 77 -2.90 1.80 -9.63
CA THR A 77 -2.60 0.44 -9.15
C THR A 77 -3.14 0.25 -7.73
N VAL A 78 -3.08 1.29 -6.89
CA VAL A 78 -3.62 1.25 -5.52
C VAL A 78 -5.13 1.01 -5.54
N PHE A 79 -5.85 1.68 -6.43
CA PHE A 79 -7.30 1.47 -6.58
C PHE A 79 -7.65 0.07 -7.04
N SER A 80 -6.90 -0.45 -8.02
CA SER A 80 -7.04 -1.84 -8.45
C SER A 80 -6.86 -2.81 -7.27
N ILE A 81 -5.83 -2.61 -6.46
CA ILE A 81 -5.55 -3.45 -5.28
C ILE A 81 -6.69 -3.35 -4.25
N LEU A 82 -7.16 -2.13 -3.94
CA LEU A 82 -8.21 -1.91 -2.95
C LEU A 82 -9.56 -2.50 -3.38
N ASN A 83 -9.92 -2.37 -4.66
CA ASN A 83 -11.13 -2.98 -5.20
C ASN A 83 -11.07 -4.50 -5.14
N GLN A 84 -9.93 -5.11 -5.50
CA GLN A 84 -9.74 -6.55 -5.37
C GLN A 84 -9.79 -6.99 -3.90
N LEU A 85 -9.22 -6.19 -3.00
CA LEU A 85 -9.19 -6.49 -1.58
C LEU A 85 -10.59 -6.55 -0.97
N GLU A 86 -11.50 -5.64 -1.36
CA GLU A 86 -12.89 -5.65 -0.86
C GLU A 86 -13.54 -7.03 -1.06
N PHE A 87 -13.54 -7.52 -2.30
CA PHE A 87 -14.11 -8.83 -2.63
C PHE A 87 -13.35 -9.97 -1.94
N TYR A 88 -12.03 -9.88 -1.88
CA TYR A 88 -11.19 -10.88 -1.23
C TYR A 88 -11.49 -11.02 0.28
N LEU A 89 -11.73 -9.89 0.96
CA LEU A 89 -12.13 -9.88 2.37
C LEU A 89 -13.51 -10.54 2.55
N ILE A 90 -14.48 -10.22 1.70
CA ILE A 90 -15.83 -10.81 1.73
C ILE A 90 -15.77 -12.33 1.56
N GLU A 91 -15.00 -12.83 0.59
CA GLU A 91 -14.78 -14.26 0.35
C GLU A 91 -14.21 -14.98 1.57
N HIS A 92 -13.33 -14.29 2.32
CA HIS A 92 -12.71 -14.79 3.54
C HIS A 92 -13.49 -14.46 4.82
N ARG A 93 -14.75 -14.03 4.69
CA ARG A 93 -15.66 -13.70 5.80
C ARG A 93 -15.15 -12.59 6.72
N VAL A 94 -14.33 -11.69 6.20
CA VAL A 94 -13.93 -10.45 6.85
C VAL A 94 -14.80 -9.33 6.31
N ASP A 95 -15.48 -8.60 7.18
CA ASP A 95 -16.27 -7.44 6.80
C ASP A 95 -15.33 -6.29 6.38
N PRO A 96 -15.40 -5.81 5.12
CA PRO A 96 -14.54 -4.71 4.66
C PRO A 96 -14.70 -3.41 5.46
N VAL A 97 -15.91 -3.11 5.94
CA VAL A 97 -16.16 -1.91 6.75
C VAL A 97 -15.44 -2.03 8.09
N GLN A 98 -15.58 -3.18 8.76
CA GLN A 98 -14.88 -3.46 10.01
C GLN A 98 -13.35 -3.49 9.81
N PHE A 99 -12.88 -3.99 8.67
CA PHE A 99 -11.46 -3.95 8.32
C PHE A 99 -10.94 -2.51 8.26
N VAL A 100 -11.65 -1.61 7.57
CA VAL A 100 -11.22 -0.20 7.45
C VAL A 100 -11.41 0.59 8.74
N GLN A 101 -12.47 0.35 9.49
CA GLN A 101 -12.80 1.13 10.69
C GLN A 101 -12.11 0.63 11.97
N ASN A 102 -11.74 -0.64 12.03
CA ASN A 102 -11.13 -1.23 13.24
C ASN A 102 -9.73 -1.80 12.98
N ALA A 103 -9.58 -2.63 11.94
CA ALA A 103 -8.31 -3.31 11.71
C ALA A 103 -7.18 -2.33 11.34
N LEU A 104 -7.42 -1.43 10.39
CA LEU A 104 -6.43 -0.42 9.99
C LEU A 104 -6.16 0.59 11.11
N PRO A 105 -7.16 1.24 11.74
CA PRO A 105 -6.91 2.24 12.78
C PRO A 105 -6.20 1.66 13.98
N SER A 106 -6.45 0.39 14.32
CA SER A 106 -5.72 -0.24 15.41
C SER A 106 -4.20 -0.35 15.12
N LEU A 107 -3.74 -0.37 13.86
CA LEU A 107 -2.32 -0.46 13.52
C LEU A 107 -1.58 0.88 13.55
N SER A 108 -2.31 1.96 13.33
CA SER A 108 -1.78 3.30 13.06
C SER A 108 -2.42 4.38 13.94
N ASN A 109 -3.17 3.97 14.96
CA ASN A 109 -4.04 4.81 15.78
C ASN A 109 -4.98 5.70 14.95
N GLY A 110 -5.47 5.18 13.83
CA GLY A 110 -6.39 5.89 12.91
C GLY A 110 -5.72 6.62 11.75
N LEU A 111 -4.39 6.62 11.66
CA LEU A 111 -3.69 7.26 10.56
C LEU A 111 -3.58 6.38 9.31
N ILE A 112 -3.52 7.04 8.16
CA ILE A 112 -3.20 6.40 6.87
C ILE A 112 -1.70 6.40 6.57
N ILE A 113 -0.91 7.09 7.39
CA ILE A 113 0.54 7.29 7.28
C ILE A 113 1.18 7.18 8.67
N SER A 114 2.50 7.12 8.74
CA SER A 114 3.23 7.08 10.01
C SER A 114 3.05 8.37 10.81
N SER A 115 3.08 8.26 12.14
CA SER A 115 2.97 9.42 13.04
C SER A 115 4.13 10.39 12.87
N GLU A 116 5.33 9.88 12.55
CA GLU A 116 6.48 10.69 12.16
C GLU A 116 6.15 11.55 10.93
N ARG A 117 5.52 10.96 9.92
CA ARG A 117 5.08 11.68 8.72
C ARG A 117 4.01 12.72 9.03
N VAL A 118 3.02 12.39 9.86
CA VAL A 118 1.99 13.37 10.27
C VAL A 118 2.64 14.57 10.95
N LEU A 119 3.56 14.36 11.89
CA LEU A 119 4.25 15.45 12.58
C LEU A 119 5.09 16.30 11.62
N LEU A 120 5.79 15.65 10.67
CA LEU A 120 6.58 16.36 9.66
C LEU A 120 5.69 17.26 8.79
N LEU A 121 4.59 16.72 8.27
CA LEU A 121 3.64 17.46 7.42
C LEU A 121 2.89 18.55 8.21
N SER A 122 2.54 18.27 9.46
CA SER A 122 1.80 19.21 10.30
C SER A 122 2.66 20.28 10.97
N ASN A 123 4.00 20.22 10.84
CA ASN A 123 4.93 21.09 11.57
C ASN A 123 4.61 22.59 11.38
N SER A 124 4.33 23.01 10.15
CA SER A 124 3.98 24.40 9.81
C SER A 124 2.63 24.86 10.36
N TYR A 125 1.79 23.93 10.81
CA TYR A 125 0.43 24.14 11.29
C TYR A 125 0.26 23.84 12.79
N LEU A 126 1.36 23.54 13.51
CA LEU A 126 1.28 23.21 14.94
C LEU A 126 0.62 24.32 15.75
N ALA A 127 0.97 25.58 15.48
CA ALA A 127 0.36 26.74 16.13
C ALA A 127 -1.17 26.78 15.92
N ASP A 128 -1.65 26.51 14.70
CA ASP A 128 -3.08 26.50 14.37
C ASP A 128 -3.84 25.48 15.22
N PHE A 129 -3.25 24.31 15.52
CA PHE A 129 -3.86 23.35 16.43
C PHE A 129 -3.94 23.87 17.87
N PHE A 130 -2.97 24.66 18.34
CA PHE A 130 -3.01 25.23 19.70
C PHE A 130 -4.00 26.38 19.82
N ASP A 131 -4.13 27.19 18.78
CA ASP A 131 -4.98 28.40 18.83
C ASP A 131 -6.44 28.15 18.42
N SER A 132 -6.72 27.01 17.77
CA SER A 132 -8.07 26.74 17.27
C SER A 132 -9.09 26.43 18.38
N LYS A 133 -10.27 27.01 18.20
CA LYS A 133 -11.50 26.67 18.94
C LYS A 133 -12.24 25.48 18.35
N ASP A 134 -12.02 25.19 17.07
CA ASP A 134 -12.65 24.09 16.34
C ASP A 134 -11.58 23.17 15.73
N LEU A 135 -11.14 22.19 16.52
CA LEU A 135 -10.03 21.33 16.12
C LEU A 135 -10.40 20.44 14.93
N HIS A 136 -11.64 19.95 14.81
CA HIS A 136 -12.09 19.19 13.66
C HIS A 136 -11.92 20.00 12.36
N GLY A 137 -12.46 21.21 12.33
CA GLY A 137 -12.34 22.13 11.20
C GLY A 137 -10.87 22.45 10.87
N THR A 138 -10.05 22.71 11.89
CA THR A 138 -8.61 22.95 11.71
C THR A 138 -7.90 21.74 11.12
N ILE A 139 -8.17 20.53 11.60
CA ILE A 139 -7.58 19.29 11.07
C ILE A 139 -7.94 19.13 9.59
N LEU A 140 -9.21 19.31 9.22
CA LEU A 140 -9.64 19.24 7.82
C LEU A 140 -8.98 20.31 6.94
N LYS A 141 -8.82 21.53 7.46
CA LYS A 141 -8.13 22.62 6.76
C LYS A 141 -6.64 22.31 6.54
N VAL A 142 -5.97 21.76 7.55
CA VAL A 142 -4.56 21.35 7.43
C VAL A 142 -4.43 20.23 6.40
N PHE A 143 -5.27 19.20 6.44
CA PHE A 143 -5.29 18.15 5.40
C PHE A 143 -5.52 18.71 4.00
N SER A 144 -6.46 19.65 3.86
CA SER A 144 -6.73 20.34 2.60
C SER A 144 -5.50 21.09 2.07
N ASN A 145 -4.77 21.79 2.93
CA ASN A 145 -3.58 22.55 2.52
C ASN A 145 -2.43 21.62 2.13
N LEU A 146 -2.23 20.53 2.87
CA LEU A 146 -1.21 19.53 2.55
C LEU A 146 -1.50 18.83 1.22
N ALA A 147 -2.76 18.53 0.93
CA ALA A 147 -3.14 17.97 -0.36
C ALA A 147 -2.88 18.94 -1.53
N LEU A 148 -3.15 20.25 -1.35
CA LEU A 148 -2.90 21.27 -2.37
C LEU A 148 -1.42 21.49 -2.67
N SER A 149 -0.54 21.29 -1.68
CA SER A 149 0.91 21.42 -1.86
C SER A 149 1.55 20.29 -2.67
N SER A 150 0.77 19.29 -3.12
CA SER A 150 1.24 18.04 -3.75
C SER A 150 2.17 17.19 -2.86
N GLU A 151 2.27 17.53 -1.57
CA GLU A 151 3.09 16.81 -0.59
C GLU A 151 2.51 15.44 -0.20
N ILE A 152 1.22 15.20 -0.49
CA ILE A 152 0.56 13.92 -0.18
C ILE A 152 0.43 13.06 -1.44
N GLN A 153 -0.20 13.57 -2.51
CA GLN A 153 -0.47 12.87 -3.77
C GLN A 153 -0.55 13.88 -4.94
N ARG A 154 0.14 13.61 -6.06
CA ARG A 154 0.23 14.57 -7.19
C ARG A 154 -0.96 14.49 -8.14
N GLU A 155 -1.63 13.35 -8.20
CA GLU A 155 -2.70 13.03 -9.16
C GLU A 155 -4.10 13.28 -8.58
N THR A 156 -4.21 13.83 -7.38
CA THR A 156 -5.48 14.02 -6.67
C THR A 156 -5.52 15.37 -5.98
N CYS A 157 -6.68 16.01 -5.97
CA CYS A 157 -6.99 17.14 -5.10
C CYS A 157 -7.91 16.66 -3.99
N HIS A 158 -7.58 17.00 -2.75
CA HIS A 158 -8.47 16.80 -1.62
C HIS A 158 -8.60 18.11 -0.86
N ARG A 159 -9.77 18.76 -0.93
CA ARG A 159 -9.95 20.15 -0.46
C ARG A 159 -11.19 20.32 0.40
N LEU A 160 -11.09 21.16 1.43
CA LEU A 160 -12.24 21.66 2.18
C LEU A 160 -12.93 22.75 1.35
N LEU A 161 -14.17 22.50 0.91
CA LEU A 161 -14.97 23.47 0.14
C LEU A 161 -15.75 24.42 1.04
N HIS A 162 -16.41 23.86 2.05
CA HIS A 162 -17.29 24.62 2.92
C HIS A 162 -17.16 24.11 4.35
N HIS A 163 -17.20 25.02 5.31
CA HIS A 163 -17.18 24.70 6.73
C HIS A 163 -18.00 25.72 7.49
N LYS A 164 -18.96 25.23 8.28
CA LYS A 164 -19.82 26.06 9.11
C LYS A 164 -20.13 25.36 10.42
N ILE A 165 -20.45 26.16 11.43
CA ILE A 165 -20.96 25.69 12.72
C ILE A 165 -22.42 26.12 12.83
N GLU A 166 -23.31 25.14 12.99
CA GLU A 166 -24.75 25.33 13.13
C GLU A 166 -25.20 24.77 14.48
N GLY A 167 -25.45 25.66 15.44
CA GLY A 167 -25.81 25.28 16.80
C GLY A 167 -24.68 24.48 17.46
N ASP A 168 -24.94 23.20 17.71
CA ASP A 168 -24.03 22.28 18.41
C ASP A 168 -23.22 21.42 17.44
N HIS A 169 -23.47 21.55 16.14
CA HIS A 169 -22.84 20.73 15.11
C HIS A 169 -21.93 21.55 14.20
N GLY A 170 -20.77 20.99 13.89
CA GLY A 170 -19.95 21.42 12.77
C GLY A 170 -20.30 20.62 11.52
N ILE A 171 -20.36 21.30 10.39
CA ILE A 171 -20.62 20.72 9.07
C ILE A 171 -19.46 21.10 8.15
N ALA A 172 -18.80 20.10 7.58
CA ALA A 172 -17.72 20.30 6.61
C ALA A 172 -18.03 19.58 5.30
N ILE A 173 -17.88 20.28 4.17
CA ILE A 173 -18.01 19.73 2.82
C ILE A 173 -16.62 19.64 2.21
N MET A 174 -16.28 18.45 1.74
CA MET A 174 -14.98 18.13 1.19
C MET A 174 -15.12 17.63 -0.24
N ILE A 175 -14.22 18.07 -1.11
CA ILE A 175 -14.08 17.56 -2.48
C ILE A 175 -12.86 16.69 -2.60
N TYR A 176 -13.00 15.57 -3.31
CA TYR A 176 -11.91 14.75 -3.76
C TYR A 176 -12.02 14.52 -5.27
N HIS A 177 -11.05 14.96 -6.06
CA HIS A 177 -11.08 14.74 -7.50
C HIS A 177 -9.70 14.42 -8.06
N PHE A 178 -9.67 13.86 -9.26
CA PHE A 178 -8.44 13.43 -9.92
C PHE A 178 -7.90 14.51 -10.87
N PHE A 179 -6.58 14.55 -11.00
CA PHE A 179 -5.87 15.30 -12.03
C PHE A 179 -5.29 14.33 -13.06
N GLY A 180 -5.45 14.67 -14.35
CA GLY A 180 -4.93 13.87 -15.46
C GLY A 180 -5.79 12.64 -15.81
N GLN A 181 -5.25 11.79 -16.68
CA GLN A 181 -5.87 10.54 -17.12
C GLN A 181 -4.86 9.39 -17.04
N PRO A 182 -5.28 8.15 -16.72
CA PRO A 182 -4.40 6.98 -16.81
C PRO A 182 -3.89 6.77 -18.25
N PRO A 183 -2.71 6.17 -18.45
CA PRO A 183 -2.12 5.98 -19.79
C PRO A 183 -3.04 5.25 -20.78
N ASP A 184 -3.82 4.29 -20.28
CA ASP A 184 -4.61 3.36 -21.09
C ASP A 184 -6.13 3.55 -20.93
N SER A 185 -6.57 4.63 -20.26
CA SER A 185 -7.98 4.83 -19.92
C SER A 185 -8.37 6.30 -19.88
N GLN A 186 -9.60 6.62 -20.29
CA GLN A 186 -10.18 7.96 -20.14
C GLN A 186 -10.66 8.24 -18.70
N ARG A 187 -10.74 7.22 -17.83
CA ARG A 187 -11.17 7.32 -16.42
C ARG A 187 -10.29 6.51 -15.47
N PHE A 188 -10.16 6.97 -14.23
CA PHE A 188 -9.57 6.16 -13.18
C PHE A 188 -10.46 4.93 -12.90
N PRO A 189 -9.89 3.79 -12.45
CA PRO A 189 -10.68 2.64 -12.04
C PRO A 189 -11.74 3.04 -11.00
N ALA A 190 -12.92 2.42 -11.06
CA ALA A 190 -14.01 2.68 -10.13
C ALA A 190 -13.55 2.46 -8.69
N TYR A 191 -13.33 3.53 -7.93
CA TYR A 191 -12.78 3.46 -6.57
C TYR A 191 -13.87 3.69 -5.53
N ASP A 192 -14.04 2.76 -4.60
CA ASP A 192 -14.97 2.96 -3.48
C ASP A 192 -14.40 3.94 -2.46
N PHE A 193 -14.62 5.23 -2.71
CA PHE A 193 -14.14 6.30 -1.86
C PHE A 193 -14.71 6.21 -0.46
N GLU A 194 -16.02 5.99 -0.31
CA GLU A 194 -16.70 5.95 0.97
C GLU A 194 -16.08 4.89 1.90
N LEU A 195 -15.89 3.67 1.37
CA LEU A 195 -15.30 2.57 2.11
C LEU A 195 -13.83 2.85 2.44
N TRP A 196 -13.00 3.18 1.45
CA TRP A 196 -11.55 3.15 1.60
C TRP A 196 -10.91 4.46 2.06
N THR A 197 -11.51 5.61 1.73
CA THR A 197 -10.99 6.94 2.10
C THR A 197 -11.92 7.64 3.08
N GLY A 198 -13.22 7.69 2.80
CA GLY A 198 -14.23 8.36 3.62
C GLY A 198 -14.24 7.83 5.05
N SER A 199 -14.30 6.51 5.22
CA SER A 199 -14.27 5.87 6.55
C SER A 199 -12.99 6.18 7.35
N GLN A 200 -11.85 6.33 6.67
CA GLN A 200 -10.58 6.72 7.31
C GLN A 200 -10.61 8.18 7.74
N ILE A 201 -11.13 9.07 6.89
CA ILE A 201 -11.27 10.49 7.20
C ILE A 201 -12.25 10.70 8.35
N GLN A 202 -13.35 9.95 8.38
CA GLN A 202 -14.33 10.01 9.47
C GLN A 202 -13.68 9.74 10.84
N SER A 203 -12.65 8.91 10.89
CA SER A 203 -11.95 8.54 12.13
C SER A 203 -10.63 9.27 12.36
N VAL A 204 -10.09 10.02 11.39
CA VAL A 204 -8.73 10.58 11.42
C VAL A 204 -8.48 11.51 12.62
N VAL A 205 -9.50 12.24 13.07
CA VAL A 205 -9.43 13.14 14.23
C VAL A 205 -9.23 12.39 15.55
N SER A 206 -9.60 11.11 15.61
CA SER A 206 -9.42 10.25 16.79
C SER A 206 -7.95 10.08 17.17
N PHE A 207 -7.05 10.21 16.19
CA PHE A 207 -5.62 10.22 16.42
C PHE A 207 -5.16 11.40 17.28
N PHE A 208 -5.92 12.50 17.30
CA PHE A 208 -5.68 13.65 18.16
C PHE A 208 -6.44 13.56 19.49
N ASN A 209 -6.89 12.36 19.88
CA ASN A 209 -7.72 12.14 21.07
C ASN A 209 -9.06 12.92 21.04
N ILE A 210 -9.57 13.21 19.84
CA ILE A 210 -10.82 13.93 19.61
C ILE A 210 -11.87 12.93 19.11
N PRO A 211 -13.16 13.04 19.49
CA PRO A 211 -14.21 12.19 18.92
C PRO A 211 -14.21 12.19 17.39
N ALA A 212 -14.44 11.02 16.79
CA ALA A 212 -14.63 10.88 15.34
C ALA A 212 -15.78 11.78 14.82
N PHE A 213 -15.81 11.99 13.51
CA PHE A 213 -16.98 12.61 12.89
C PHE A 213 -18.20 11.70 13.05
N ASP A 214 -19.31 12.26 13.51
CA ASP A 214 -20.53 11.53 13.82
C ASP A 214 -21.14 10.91 12.55
N GLU A 215 -21.13 11.66 11.44
CA GLU A 215 -21.68 11.21 10.16
C GLU A 215 -20.73 11.51 9.00
N LEU A 216 -20.78 10.62 8.00
CA LEU A 216 -20.17 10.77 6.69
C LEU A 216 -21.27 10.56 5.64
N ASN A 217 -21.64 11.60 4.92
CA ASN A 217 -22.69 11.55 3.91
C ASN A 217 -22.10 11.81 2.51
N MET A 218 -22.27 10.87 1.59
CA MET A 218 -21.87 11.04 0.19
C MET A 218 -22.89 11.91 -0.55
N LEU A 219 -22.43 13.02 -1.13
CA LEU A 219 -23.25 13.93 -1.94
C LEU A 219 -23.07 13.70 -3.43
N ALA A 220 -21.84 13.37 -3.84
CA ALA A 220 -21.50 12.95 -5.20
C ALA A 220 -20.47 11.83 -5.18
N ASP A 221 -20.62 10.85 -6.06
CA ASP A 221 -19.71 9.74 -6.25
C ASP A 221 -19.22 9.71 -7.71
N TYR A 222 -17.93 9.46 -7.87
CA TYR A 222 -17.31 9.34 -9.18
C TYR A 222 -17.84 8.13 -9.94
N ARG A 223 -18.07 7.02 -9.24
CA ARG A 223 -18.43 5.74 -9.86
C ARG A 223 -19.80 5.82 -10.53
N LEU A 224 -19.95 5.08 -11.62
CA LEU A 224 -21.25 4.83 -12.23
C LEU A 224 -22.00 3.80 -11.38
N ILE A 225 -23.33 3.90 -11.31
CA ILE A 225 -24.16 2.88 -10.67
C ILE A 225 -23.85 1.48 -11.21
N SER A 226 -23.60 1.36 -12.52
CA SER A 226 -23.24 0.09 -13.17
C SER A 226 -21.92 -0.52 -12.70
N GLU A 227 -21.00 0.27 -12.19
CA GLU A 227 -19.72 -0.22 -11.62
C GLU A 227 -19.91 -0.68 -10.17
N ILE A 228 -20.96 -0.19 -9.51
CA ILE A 228 -21.24 -0.45 -8.09
C ILE A 228 -22.13 -1.68 -7.93
N THR A 229 -23.06 -1.90 -8.86
CA THR A 229 -24.07 -2.98 -8.84
C THR A 229 -23.85 -4.01 -9.96
N PRO A 230 -22.73 -4.75 -9.97
CA PRO A 230 -22.47 -5.77 -10.99
C PRO A 230 -23.41 -6.99 -10.88
N ASP A 231 -24.21 -7.05 -9.81
CA ASP A 231 -25.14 -8.10 -9.44
C ASP A 231 -26.57 -7.91 -10.01
N CYS A 232 -26.86 -6.77 -10.64
CA CYS A 232 -28.19 -6.45 -11.15
C CYS A 232 -28.23 -6.38 -12.68
N GLU A 233 -29.42 -6.66 -13.24
CA GLU A 233 -29.75 -6.22 -14.59
C GLU A 233 -30.06 -4.71 -14.57
N ILE A 234 -29.39 -3.96 -15.44
CA ILE A 234 -29.49 -2.49 -15.48
C ILE A 234 -30.25 -2.08 -16.73
N ASP A 235 -31.37 -1.41 -16.50
CA ASP A 235 -32.25 -0.89 -17.55
C ASP A 235 -32.30 0.63 -17.49
N PHE A 236 -32.02 1.30 -18.62
CA PHE A 236 -32.14 2.75 -18.73
C PHE A 236 -33.25 3.14 -19.70
N LYS A 237 -34.30 3.81 -19.19
CA LYS A 237 -35.50 4.17 -19.97
C LYS A 237 -35.89 5.61 -19.66
N ASN A 238 -35.97 6.47 -20.67
CA ASN A 238 -36.42 7.87 -20.56
C ASN A 238 -35.72 8.68 -19.46
N GLY A 239 -34.40 8.55 -19.31
CA GLY A 239 -33.65 9.26 -18.27
C GLY A 239 -33.79 8.66 -16.87
N GLN A 240 -34.39 7.47 -16.74
CA GLN A 240 -34.57 6.77 -15.48
C GLN A 240 -33.79 5.45 -15.49
N LEU A 241 -33.14 5.15 -14.38
CA LEU A 241 -32.39 3.92 -14.16
C LEU A 241 -33.19 2.96 -13.28
N PHE A 242 -33.29 1.73 -13.77
CA PHE A 242 -33.91 0.60 -13.10
C PHE A 242 -32.87 -0.47 -12.82
N LEU A 243 -32.91 -1.05 -11.61
CA LEU A 243 -32.13 -2.22 -11.22
C LEU A 243 -33.11 -3.36 -10.99
N ASP A 244 -32.94 -4.47 -11.71
CA ASP A 244 -33.84 -5.63 -11.69
C ASP A 244 -35.32 -5.25 -11.88
N GLY A 245 -35.58 -4.31 -12.80
CA GLY A 245 -36.91 -3.79 -13.11
C GLY A 245 -37.50 -2.79 -12.10
N GLN A 246 -36.82 -2.53 -10.98
CA GLN A 246 -37.24 -1.54 -9.99
C GLN A 246 -36.56 -0.19 -10.23
N TYR A 247 -37.31 0.90 -10.13
CA TYR A 247 -36.78 2.27 -10.27
C TYR A 247 -35.89 2.69 -9.09
N TYR A 248 -34.70 3.24 -9.40
CA TYR A 248 -33.70 3.70 -8.41
C TYR A 248 -33.17 5.12 -8.61
N ALA A 249 -32.95 5.57 -9.84
CA ALA A 249 -32.30 6.85 -10.09
C ALA A 249 -32.83 7.55 -11.33
N LYS A 250 -32.63 8.86 -11.41
CA LYS A 250 -32.96 9.69 -12.58
C LYS A 250 -31.80 10.57 -13.01
N GLU A 251 -31.78 10.86 -14.30
CA GLU A 251 -30.84 11.77 -14.91
C GLU A 251 -31.11 13.22 -14.48
N VAL A 252 -30.07 13.91 -14.02
CA VAL A 252 -30.10 15.32 -13.65
C VAL A 252 -28.80 16.02 -14.07
N ARG A 253 -28.78 17.35 -14.05
CA ARG A 253 -27.55 18.13 -14.18
C ARG A 253 -26.86 18.28 -12.83
N LEU A 254 -25.54 18.11 -12.80
CA LEU A 254 -24.75 18.18 -11.57
C LEU A 254 -24.97 19.50 -10.82
N TYR A 255 -24.90 20.62 -11.52
CA TYR A 255 -25.10 21.95 -10.91
C TYR A 255 -26.53 22.21 -10.48
N GLN A 256 -27.50 21.59 -11.14
CA GLN A 256 -28.89 21.69 -10.70
C GLN A 256 -29.08 21.02 -9.33
N LYS A 257 -28.46 19.86 -9.11
CA LYS A 257 -28.58 19.13 -7.84
C LYS A 257 -27.70 19.71 -6.74
N LEU A 258 -26.52 20.23 -7.08
CA LEU A 258 -25.55 20.80 -6.15
C LEU A 258 -25.50 22.33 -6.25
N ALA A 259 -26.65 22.97 -6.43
CA ALA A 259 -26.75 24.42 -6.64
C ALA A 259 -26.14 25.25 -5.50
N GLU A 260 -26.24 24.76 -4.26
CA GLU A 260 -25.63 25.40 -3.08
C GLU A 260 -24.11 25.53 -3.18
N TYR A 261 -23.45 24.61 -3.89
CA TYR A 261 -21.98 24.53 -4.01
C TYR A 261 -21.48 24.86 -5.43
N GLN A 262 -22.34 25.41 -6.29
CA GLN A 262 -22.05 25.59 -7.70
C GLN A 262 -20.81 26.49 -7.91
N THR A 263 -20.69 27.56 -7.13
CA THR A 263 -19.58 28.52 -7.22
C THR A 263 -18.25 27.84 -6.87
N GLU A 264 -18.22 27.09 -5.78
CA GLU A 264 -17.04 26.40 -5.28
C GLU A 264 -16.59 25.26 -6.21
N LEU A 265 -17.55 24.57 -6.84
CA LEU A 265 -17.29 23.57 -7.87
C LEU A 265 -16.69 24.20 -9.13
N LEU A 266 -17.22 25.33 -9.58
CA LEU A 266 -16.68 26.10 -10.71
C LEU A 266 -15.23 26.57 -10.43
N GLU A 267 -14.97 27.09 -9.23
CA GLU A 267 -13.63 27.50 -8.80
C GLU A 267 -12.65 26.33 -8.73
N ALA A 268 -13.14 25.12 -8.43
CA ALA A 268 -12.36 23.88 -8.47
C ALA A 268 -12.14 23.34 -9.89
N GLY A 269 -12.67 24.00 -10.94
CA GLY A 269 -12.54 23.56 -12.33
C GLY A 269 -13.39 22.34 -12.68
N ILE A 270 -14.41 22.04 -11.89
CA ILE A 270 -15.34 20.95 -12.14
C ILE A 270 -16.34 21.39 -13.21
N PRO A 271 -16.60 20.62 -14.28
CA PRO A 271 -17.61 20.98 -15.28
C PRO A 271 -19.01 20.51 -14.86
N ASP A 272 -20.04 21.21 -15.34
CA ASP A 272 -21.41 20.70 -15.26
C ASP A 272 -21.59 19.53 -16.23
N CYS A 273 -22.14 18.43 -15.73
CA CYS A 273 -22.36 17.22 -16.52
C CYS A 273 -23.67 16.55 -16.15
N THR A 274 -24.05 15.60 -17.01
CA THR A 274 -25.19 14.73 -16.76
C THR A 274 -24.77 13.65 -15.75
N VAL A 275 -25.56 13.49 -14.69
CA VAL A 275 -25.31 12.53 -13.59
C VAL A 275 -26.61 11.83 -13.20
N LEU A 276 -26.52 10.75 -12.42
CA LEU A 276 -27.69 10.02 -11.93
C LEU A 276 -27.93 10.33 -10.45
N LEU A 277 -29.05 10.98 -10.15
CA LEU A 277 -29.51 11.17 -8.78
C LEU A 277 -30.22 9.90 -8.30
N ALA A 278 -29.66 9.25 -7.28
CA ALA A 278 -30.32 8.15 -6.60
C ALA A 278 -31.49 8.67 -5.75
N GLU A 279 -32.67 8.10 -5.95
CA GLU A 279 -33.88 8.39 -5.15
C GLU A 279 -34.20 7.29 -4.14
N LYS A 280 -33.40 6.22 -4.11
CA LYS A 280 -33.51 5.13 -3.14
C LYS A 280 -32.15 4.58 -2.79
N ASN A 281 -32.04 4.09 -1.56
CA ASN A 281 -30.91 3.28 -1.15
C ASN A 281 -30.92 1.92 -1.87
N TYR A 282 -29.75 1.43 -2.30
CA TYR A 282 -29.56 0.07 -2.77
C TYR A 282 -28.60 -0.68 -1.85
N TYR A 283 -29.10 -1.79 -1.29
CA TYR A 283 -28.29 -2.75 -0.56
C TYR A 283 -27.79 -3.83 -1.52
N CYS A 284 -26.47 -3.90 -1.74
CA CYS A 284 -25.88 -4.90 -2.62
C CYS A 284 -25.67 -6.22 -1.85
N PRO A 285 -26.35 -7.32 -2.21
CA PRO A 285 -26.20 -8.61 -1.53
C PRO A 285 -24.78 -9.18 -1.63
N LEU A 286 -24.08 -8.93 -2.74
CA LEU A 286 -22.70 -9.37 -2.94
C LEU A 286 -21.74 -8.67 -1.96
N ARG A 287 -21.87 -7.35 -1.82
CA ARG A 287 -21.03 -6.53 -0.95
C ARG A 287 -21.51 -6.48 0.51
N LYS A 288 -22.72 -6.98 0.78
CA LYS A 288 -23.39 -7.02 2.10
C LYS A 288 -23.50 -5.66 2.79
N ARG A 289 -23.74 -4.61 2.03
CA ARG A 289 -23.94 -3.24 2.54
C ARG A 289 -24.72 -2.38 1.56
N THR A 290 -25.18 -1.24 2.04
CA THR A 290 -25.69 -0.16 1.18
C THR A 290 -24.53 0.42 0.38
N VAL A 291 -24.71 0.51 -0.94
CA VAL A 291 -23.69 1.00 -1.88
C VAL A 291 -24.21 2.09 -2.81
N ILE A 292 -25.52 2.25 -2.89
CA ILE A 292 -26.16 3.44 -3.45
C ILE A 292 -26.95 4.07 -2.32
N HIS A 293 -26.69 5.36 -2.09
CA HIS A 293 -27.36 6.18 -1.09
C HIS A 293 -28.35 7.15 -1.73
N GLU A 294 -29.55 7.21 -1.18
CA GLU A 294 -30.58 8.17 -1.55
C GLU A 294 -30.05 9.60 -1.43
N GLY A 295 -30.32 10.43 -2.45
CA GLY A 295 -29.91 11.83 -2.49
C GLY A 295 -28.51 12.06 -3.09
N CYS A 296 -27.67 11.04 -3.19
CA CYS A 296 -26.34 11.12 -3.81
C CYS A 296 -26.43 11.11 -5.34
N VAL A 297 -25.55 11.87 -6.01
CA VAL A 297 -25.38 11.80 -7.47
C VAL A 297 -24.22 10.89 -7.86
N TYR A 298 -24.41 10.04 -8.86
CA TYR A 298 -23.42 9.08 -9.35
C TYR A 298 -22.96 9.43 -10.77
N GLY A 299 -21.71 9.06 -11.08
CA GLY A 299 -21.06 9.40 -12.34
C GLY A 299 -20.52 10.83 -12.41
N ALA A 300 -20.35 11.48 -11.26
CA ALA A 300 -19.75 12.81 -11.19
C ALA A 300 -18.24 12.74 -11.55
N PRO A 301 -17.60 13.86 -11.94
CA PRO A 301 -16.15 13.91 -12.15
C PRO A 301 -15.35 14.09 -10.85
N LEU A 302 -15.98 13.87 -9.69
CA LEU A 302 -15.42 14.01 -8.35
C LEU A 302 -16.15 13.11 -7.34
N PHE A 303 -15.59 13.02 -6.14
CA PHE A 303 -16.33 12.68 -4.93
C PHE A 303 -16.59 13.95 -4.13
N LEU A 304 -17.84 14.13 -3.71
CA LEU A 304 -18.24 15.20 -2.79
C LEU A 304 -18.87 14.54 -1.58
N TYR A 305 -18.42 14.91 -0.39
CA TYR A 305 -18.94 14.31 0.83
C TYR A 305 -18.98 15.33 1.96
N GLN A 306 -19.90 15.08 2.89
CA GLN A 306 -20.16 15.88 4.06
C GLN A 306 -19.75 15.12 5.31
N LEU A 307 -19.10 15.82 6.23
CA LEU A 307 -18.80 15.37 7.57
C LEU A 307 -19.60 16.20 8.57
N ILE A 308 -20.28 15.53 9.50
CA ILE A 308 -21.01 16.16 10.60
C ILE A 308 -20.36 15.72 11.90
N TYR A 309 -20.17 16.65 12.83
CA TYR A 309 -19.58 16.35 14.14
C TYR A 309 -20.13 17.27 15.22
N ASN A 310 -20.15 16.78 16.45
CA ASN A 310 -20.41 17.60 17.62
C ASN A 310 -19.25 18.58 17.87
N HIS A 311 -19.53 19.88 17.72
CA HIS A 311 -18.55 20.94 17.96
C HIS A 311 -18.39 21.26 19.47
N LYS A 312 -19.39 20.89 20.30
CA LYS A 312 -19.33 21.05 21.75
C LYS A 312 -18.64 19.86 22.41
N PHE A 313 -17.32 19.77 22.24
CA PHE A 313 -16.50 18.87 23.04
C PHE A 313 -15.43 19.66 23.80
N GLU A 314 -15.10 19.20 25.00
CA GLU A 314 -13.98 19.76 25.73
C GLU A 314 -12.68 19.27 25.09
N ARG A 315 -11.88 20.22 24.62
CA ARG A 315 -10.56 19.94 24.06
C ARG A 315 -9.70 19.17 25.09
N PRO A 316 -9.18 17.98 24.75
CA PRO A 316 -8.26 17.28 25.61
C PRO A 316 -6.95 18.07 25.78
N ALA A 317 -6.49 18.24 27.01
CA ALA A 317 -5.20 18.88 27.31
C ALA A 317 -4.02 18.13 26.65
N ASN A 318 -4.18 16.82 26.42
CA ASN A 318 -3.19 15.91 25.87
C ASN A 318 -3.54 15.43 24.45
N PHE A 319 -4.17 16.27 23.61
CA PHE A 319 -4.63 15.88 22.27
C PHE A 319 -3.52 15.30 21.37
N LEU A 320 -2.25 15.67 21.55
CA LEU A 320 -1.11 15.08 20.82
C LEU A 320 -0.54 13.79 21.42
N SER A 321 -1.05 13.33 22.57
CA SER A 321 -0.43 12.21 23.30
C SER A 321 -0.38 10.91 22.50
N LEU A 322 -1.44 10.58 21.75
CA LEU A 322 -1.49 9.42 20.88
C LEU A 322 -0.51 9.52 19.71
N VAL A 323 -0.29 10.74 19.20
CA VAL A 323 0.69 11.01 18.15
C VAL A 323 2.10 10.70 18.63
N ILE A 324 2.41 11.14 19.84
CA ILE A 324 3.72 10.97 20.46
C ILE A 324 3.93 9.52 20.87
N SER A 325 2.93 8.84 21.45
CA SER A 325 3.05 7.44 21.84
C SER A 325 3.25 6.51 20.65
N ALA A 326 2.59 6.80 19.53
CA ALA A 326 2.71 6.03 18.30
C ALA A 326 4.13 6.03 17.71
N LEU A 327 4.94 7.08 17.96
CA LEU A 327 6.37 7.10 17.59
C LEU A 327 7.17 6.00 18.30
N GLN A 328 6.73 5.58 19.49
CA GLN A 328 7.39 4.55 20.30
C GLN A 328 6.84 3.14 20.03
N GLU A 329 5.64 3.04 19.44
CA GLU A 329 4.89 1.78 19.27
C GLU A 329 5.46 0.83 18.20
N GLN A 330 6.31 1.27 17.27
CA GLN A 330 6.92 0.38 16.27
C GLN A 330 7.78 -0.74 16.86
N ARG A 331 8.05 -0.70 18.18
CA ARG A 331 8.76 -1.74 18.93
C ARG A 331 7.86 -2.59 19.84
N SER A 332 6.54 -2.36 19.80
CA SER A 332 5.57 -3.09 20.61
C SER A 332 5.47 -4.57 20.21
N GLU A 333 5.02 -5.40 21.15
CA GLU A 333 4.75 -6.83 20.95
C GLU A 333 3.85 -7.09 19.73
N ARG A 334 2.86 -6.21 19.51
CA ARG A 334 1.97 -6.28 18.35
C ARG A 334 2.72 -6.20 17.02
N TRP A 335 3.67 -5.27 16.87
CA TRP A 335 4.46 -5.14 15.65
C TRP A 335 5.44 -6.31 15.48
N GLN A 336 5.90 -6.91 16.58
CA GLN A 336 6.71 -8.12 16.53
C GLN A 336 5.90 -9.30 15.98
N LEU A 337 4.67 -9.52 16.44
CA LEU A 337 3.78 -10.57 15.91
C LEU A 337 3.49 -10.38 14.41
N LEU A 338 3.28 -9.14 13.96
CA LEU A 338 3.09 -8.84 12.54
C LEU A 338 4.37 -9.09 11.74
N LYS A 339 5.54 -8.77 12.31
CA LYS A 339 6.84 -9.04 11.70
C LYS A 339 7.06 -10.53 11.52
N GLU A 340 6.75 -11.35 12.53
CA GLU A 340 6.82 -12.81 12.43
C GLU A 340 5.91 -13.34 11.31
N LYS A 341 4.64 -12.88 11.24
CA LYS A 341 3.74 -13.27 10.14
C LYS A 341 4.28 -12.84 8.77
N HIS A 342 4.81 -11.63 8.67
CA HIS A 342 5.44 -11.13 7.44
C HIS A 342 6.63 -12.01 7.04
N ASP A 343 7.53 -12.35 7.97
CA ASP A 343 8.69 -13.19 7.70
C ASP A 343 8.26 -14.59 7.22
N LEU A 344 7.19 -15.16 7.79
CA LEU A 344 6.59 -16.42 7.33
C LEU A 344 6.01 -16.31 5.91
N LEU A 345 5.34 -15.21 5.57
CA LEU A 345 4.84 -14.96 4.21
C LEU A 345 5.98 -14.85 3.21
N VAL A 346 7.05 -14.12 3.55
CA VAL A 346 8.24 -14.00 2.71
C VAL A 346 8.85 -15.39 2.49
N LEU A 347 9.04 -16.17 3.55
CA LEU A 347 9.56 -17.54 3.44
C LEU A 347 8.68 -18.44 2.55
N LYS A 348 7.36 -18.28 2.60
CA LYS A 348 6.41 -19.01 1.75
C LYS A 348 6.46 -18.55 0.28
N ALA A 349 6.70 -17.26 0.06
CA ALA A 349 6.80 -16.67 -1.29
C ALA A 349 8.07 -17.08 -2.02
N LEU A 350 9.14 -17.30 -1.25
CA LEU A 350 10.43 -17.67 -1.77
C LEU A 350 10.42 -19.10 -2.30
N ARG A 351 10.93 -19.26 -3.53
CA ARG A 351 11.14 -20.57 -4.14
C ARG A 351 12.00 -21.44 -3.21
N LYS A 352 11.51 -22.62 -2.82
CA LYS A 352 12.36 -23.58 -2.13
C LYS A 352 13.37 -24.16 -3.11
N LEU A 353 14.64 -24.20 -2.70
CA LEU A 353 15.67 -24.94 -3.41
C LEU A 353 15.88 -26.31 -2.78
N GLU A 354 15.61 -27.36 -3.53
CA GLU A 354 16.03 -28.71 -3.22
C GLU A 354 17.37 -28.99 -3.87
N VAL A 355 18.42 -29.10 -3.06
CA VAL A 355 19.79 -29.31 -3.52
C VAL A 355 20.23 -30.72 -3.18
N VAL A 356 20.60 -31.50 -4.19
CA VAL A 356 21.08 -32.87 -4.03
C VAL A 356 22.51 -32.94 -4.49
N TYR A 357 23.41 -33.33 -3.59
CA TYR A 357 24.79 -33.67 -3.91
C TYR A 357 24.90 -35.17 -4.17
N ASP A 358 25.31 -35.55 -5.38
CA ASP A 358 25.63 -36.92 -5.76
C ASP A 358 27.11 -37.19 -5.46
N CYS A 359 27.36 -38.09 -4.52
CA CYS A 359 28.71 -38.42 -4.05
C CYS A 359 29.51 -39.23 -5.07
N GLN A 360 28.84 -40.04 -5.91
CA GLN A 360 29.51 -40.87 -6.91
C GLN A 360 29.98 -40.02 -8.09
N ASN A 361 29.12 -39.09 -8.53
CA ASN A 361 29.39 -38.23 -9.67
C ASN A 361 30.04 -36.89 -9.31
N GLU A 362 30.26 -36.64 -8.02
CA GLU A 362 30.75 -35.36 -7.47
C GLU A 362 29.99 -34.15 -8.06
N SER A 363 28.66 -34.25 -8.11
CA SER A 363 27.82 -33.26 -8.79
C SER A 363 26.68 -32.77 -7.91
N ILE A 364 26.19 -31.56 -8.20
CA ILE A 364 25.01 -30.98 -7.57
C ILE A 364 23.91 -30.84 -8.60
N SER A 365 22.72 -31.27 -8.23
CA SER A 365 21.47 -30.90 -8.88
C SER A 365 20.65 -29.99 -7.97
N ILE A 366 19.95 -29.03 -8.57
CA ILE A 366 19.03 -28.11 -7.87
C ILE A 366 17.65 -28.29 -8.49
N ASN A 367 16.65 -28.58 -7.66
CA ASN A 367 15.28 -28.91 -8.04
C ASN A 367 15.21 -29.99 -9.13
N GLY A 368 16.06 -31.02 -9.02
CA GLY A 368 16.14 -32.15 -9.95
C GLY A 368 16.91 -31.88 -11.25
N VAL A 369 17.41 -30.65 -11.48
CA VAL A 369 18.18 -30.30 -12.67
C VAL A 369 19.67 -30.25 -12.34
N HIS A 370 20.51 -30.92 -13.15
CA HIS A 370 21.96 -30.86 -12.99
C HIS A 370 22.46 -29.40 -13.06
N PHE A 371 23.22 -28.98 -12.05
CA PHE A 371 23.72 -27.62 -11.93
C PHE A 371 25.23 -27.53 -12.19
N ILE A 372 26.05 -28.23 -11.39
CA ILE A 372 27.50 -28.12 -11.47
C ILE A 372 28.18 -29.39 -10.95
N SER A 373 29.40 -29.68 -11.41
CA SER A 373 30.16 -30.88 -11.04
C SER A 373 31.61 -30.56 -10.65
N GLY A 374 32.26 -31.56 -10.03
CA GLY A 374 33.64 -31.51 -9.57
C GLY A 374 33.84 -30.56 -8.38
N VAL A 375 35.00 -29.91 -8.33
CA VAL A 375 35.37 -29.08 -7.16
C VAL A 375 34.42 -27.91 -6.86
N PRO A 376 33.86 -27.18 -7.84
CA PRO A 376 32.79 -26.21 -7.55
C PRO A 376 31.59 -26.84 -6.81
N ALA A 377 31.17 -28.06 -7.18
CA ALA A 377 30.10 -28.78 -6.49
C ALA A 377 30.50 -29.12 -5.04
N LYS A 378 31.75 -29.53 -4.82
CA LYS A 378 32.28 -29.82 -3.49
C LYS A 378 32.37 -28.58 -2.58
N ILE A 379 32.74 -27.44 -3.15
CA ILE A 379 32.72 -26.14 -2.45
C ILE A 379 31.30 -25.84 -2.00
N LEU A 380 30.33 -25.92 -2.92
CA LEU A 380 28.92 -25.64 -2.61
C LEU A 380 28.35 -26.66 -1.60
N LYS A 381 28.69 -27.94 -1.70
CA LYS A 381 28.36 -28.97 -0.69
C LYS A 381 28.80 -28.55 0.72
N LYS A 382 30.05 -28.10 0.87
CA LYS A 382 30.57 -27.68 2.18
C LYS A 382 29.83 -26.46 2.72
N LEU A 383 29.55 -25.48 1.87
CA LEU A 383 28.77 -24.30 2.24
C LEU A 383 27.35 -24.68 2.71
N LEU A 384 26.64 -25.47 1.91
CA LEU A 384 25.24 -25.84 2.18
C LEU A 384 25.10 -26.78 3.37
N SER A 385 25.99 -27.76 3.54
CA SER A 385 25.97 -28.64 4.70
C SER A 385 26.17 -27.86 6.01
N MET A 386 27.09 -26.90 6.04
CA MET A 386 27.32 -26.04 7.20
C MET A 386 26.14 -25.08 7.45
N TYR A 387 25.59 -24.48 6.40
CA TYR A 387 24.40 -23.63 6.51
C TYR A 387 23.20 -24.42 7.03
N CYS A 388 22.91 -25.60 6.48
CA CYS A 388 21.77 -26.42 6.91
C CYS A 388 21.94 -26.95 8.33
N ARG A 389 23.18 -27.28 8.76
CA ARG A 389 23.44 -27.82 10.10
C ARG A 389 23.53 -26.76 11.20
N THR A 390 24.12 -25.60 10.91
CA THR A 390 24.50 -24.62 11.93
C THR A 390 24.05 -23.19 11.65
N LYS A 391 23.38 -22.95 10.51
CA LYS A 391 23.05 -21.61 9.99
C LYS A 391 24.27 -20.72 9.80
N ARG A 392 25.47 -21.30 9.74
CA ARG A 392 26.71 -20.57 9.46
C ARG A 392 26.71 -20.06 8.03
N VAL A 393 26.94 -18.75 7.88
CA VAL A 393 26.98 -18.04 6.59
C VAL A 393 28.36 -17.49 6.24
N GLU A 394 29.32 -17.42 7.18
CA GLU A 394 30.66 -16.86 6.92
C GLU A 394 31.78 -17.90 6.98
N PHE A 395 32.68 -17.85 6.00
CA PHE A 395 33.76 -18.83 5.81
C PHE A 395 35.07 -18.19 5.38
N GLN A 396 36.18 -18.86 5.65
CA GLN A 396 37.53 -18.45 5.27
C GLN A 396 38.08 -19.34 4.16
N TYR A 397 38.84 -18.76 3.22
CA TYR A 397 39.41 -19.48 2.07
C TYR A 397 40.25 -20.69 2.50
N ARG A 398 41.01 -20.54 3.59
CA ARG A 398 41.83 -21.62 4.16
C ARG A 398 41.03 -22.85 4.58
N GLU A 399 39.74 -22.70 4.89
CA GLU A 399 38.87 -23.82 5.25
C GLU A 399 38.57 -24.72 4.04
N PHE A 400 38.66 -24.19 2.82
CA PHE A 400 38.43 -24.95 1.59
C PHE A 400 39.74 -25.45 0.98
N THR A 401 40.81 -24.64 1.02
CA THR A 401 42.10 -25.03 0.44
C THR A 401 42.82 -26.10 1.26
N LYS A 402 42.55 -26.19 2.57
CA LYS A 402 43.08 -27.26 3.44
C LYS A 402 42.20 -28.50 3.49
N ASP A 403 41.05 -28.49 2.82
CA ASP A 403 40.12 -29.62 2.83
C ASP A 403 40.52 -30.64 1.76
N PRO A 404 41.02 -31.83 2.14
CA PRO A 404 41.47 -32.84 1.19
C PRO A 404 40.33 -33.40 0.34
N PHE A 405 39.07 -33.23 0.77
CA PHE A 405 37.92 -33.64 -0.03
C PHE A 405 37.63 -32.66 -1.16
N ILE A 406 38.05 -31.39 -1.04
CA ILE A 406 37.76 -30.32 -2.01
C ILE A 406 38.91 -30.13 -3.00
N VAL A 407 40.16 -30.20 -2.55
CA VAL A 407 41.34 -29.97 -3.39
C VAL A 407 42.14 -31.26 -3.55
N ASN A 408 42.10 -31.85 -4.74
CA ASN A 408 42.85 -33.07 -5.06
C ASN A 408 44.36 -32.82 -5.31
N ASP A 409 44.76 -31.59 -5.65
CA ASP A 409 46.16 -31.22 -5.88
C ASP A 409 46.58 -30.06 -4.95
N PRO A 410 47.33 -30.35 -3.86
CA PRO A 410 47.82 -29.35 -2.92
C PRO A 410 48.81 -28.35 -3.51
N LEU A 411 49.44 -28.68 -4.65
CA LEU A 411 50.53 -27.90 -5.25
C LEU A 411 50.05 -26.85 -6.25
N ASN A 412 48.81 -26.96 -6.76
CA ASN A 412 48.21 -25.94 -7.63
C ASN A 412 46.69 -25.77 -7.41
N PRO A 413 46.28 -25.24 -6.24
CA PRO A 413 44.87 -25.09 -5.92
C PRO A 413 44.30 -23.90 -6.70
N ASN A 414 43.73 -24.16 -7.89
CA ASN A 414 42.99 -23.14 -8.63
C ASN A 414 41.60 -22.86 -8.00
N PHE A 415 41.57 -22.73 -6.68
CA PHE A 415 40.38 -22.54 -5.85
C PHE A 415 39.66 -21.24 -6.22
N VAL A 416 40.41 -20.15 -6.41
CA VAL A 416 39.83 -18.84 -6.76
C VAL A 416 39.07 -18.91 -8.09
N VAL A 417 39.64 -19.53 -9.13
CA VAL A 417 38.95 -19.68 -10.42
C VAL A 417 37.71 -20.56 -10.28
N ARG A 418 37.80 -21.65 -9.51
CA ARG A 418 36.66 -22.57 -9.28
C ARG A 418 35.54 -21.92 -8.46
N LEU A 419 35.90 -21.12 -7.45
CA LEU A 419 34.96 -20.31 -6.67
C LEU A 419 34.29 -19.24 -7.52
N ASN A 420 35.06 -18.55 -8.38
CA ASN A 420 34.52 -17.56 -9.31
C ASN A 420 33.55 -18.21 -10.32
N ARG A 421 33.87 -19.41 -10.81
CA ARG A 421 32.98 -20.18 -11.69
C ARG A 421 31.68 -20.56 -10.98
N LEU A 422 31.76 -21.02 -9.73
CA LEU A 422 30.58 -21.32 -8.91
C LEU A 422 29.73 -20.06 -8.68
N THR A 423 30.37 -18.95 -8.31
CA THR A 423 29.70 -17.68 -8.03
C THR A 423 28.94 -17.19 -9.26
N LYS A 424 29.58 -17.15 -10.43
CA LYS A 424 28.92 -16.78 -11.69
C LYS A 424 27.78 -17.73 -12.08
N ALA A 425 27.95 -19.03 -11.85
CA ALA A 425 26.90 -20.00 -12.13
C ALA A 425 25.68 -19.80 -11.23
N LEU A 426 25.90 -19.45 -9.96
CA LEU A 426 24.86 -19.13 -9.00
C LEU A 426 24.18 -17.79 -9.33
N GLU A 427 24.93 -16.74 -9.65
CA GLU A 427 24.40 -15.44 -10.10
C GLU A 427 23.44 -15.60 -11.30
N ASN A 428 23.80 -16.45 -12.26
CA ASN A 428 23.01 -16.66 -13.48
C ASN A 428 21.81 -17.57 -13.29
N GLY A 429 21.91 -18.60 -12.45
CA GLY A 429 20.90 -19.66 -12.35
C GLY A 429 20.01 -19.59 -11.11
N TYR A 430 20.53 -19.06 -10.00
CA TYR A 430 19.93 -19.12 -8.67
C TYR A 430 20.26 -17.84 -7.88
N PRO A 431 19.71 -16.67 -8.28
CA PRO A 431 19.95 -15.39 -7.62
C PRO A 431 19.68 -15.41 -6.10
N GLU A 432 18.83 -16.32 -5.64
CA GLU A 432 18.51 -16.55 -4.22
C GLU A 432 19.59 -17.25 -3.39
N LEU A 433 20.66 -17.75 -4.02
CA LEU A 433 21.78 -18.44 -3.39
C LEU A 433 23.10 -17.87 -3.89
N GLN A 434 23.68 -16.91 -3.16
CA GLN A 434 24.88 -16.16 -3.60
C GLN A 434 26.09 -16.43 -2.72
N ILE A 435 27.28 -16.22 -3.30
CA ILE A 435 28.55 -16.27 -2.57
C ILE A 435 29.24 -14.92 -2.75
N GLN A 436 29.28 -14.12 -1.69
CA GLN A 436 29.92 -12.81 -1.70
C GLN A 436 31.30 -12.84 -1.06
N ARG A 437 32.24 -12.09 -1.61
CA ARG A 437 33.55 -11.86 -0.97
C ARG A 437 33.48 -10.63 -0.08
N ILE A 438 33.52 -10.84 1.23
CA ILE A 438 33.37 -9.77 2.23
C ILE A 438 34.71 -9.14 2.66
N ALA A 439 35.82 -9.88 2.56
CA ALA A 439 37.17 -9.39 2.86
C ALA A 439 38.23 -10.26 2.17
N PRO A 440 39.52 -9.87 2.15
CA PRO A 440 40.59 -10.75 1.69
C PRO A 440 40.55 -12.10 2.40
N GLY A 441 40.36 -13.18 1.64
CA GLY A 441 40.28 -14.55 2.16
C GLY A 441 39.00 -14.89 2.96
N ARG A 442 37.97 -14.03 2.96
CA ARG A 442 36.67 -14.30 3.60
C ARG A 442 35.54 -14.23 2.59
N LEU A 443 34.62 -15.19 2.69
CA LEU A 443 33.42 -15.28 1.87
C LEU A 443 32.18 -15.47 2.75
N ARG A 444 31.05 -14.96 2.28
CA ARG A 444 29.73 -15.08 2.90
C ARG A 444 28.79 -15.79 1.92
N LEU A 445 28.12 -16.82 2.40
CA LEU A 445 26.99 -17.45 1.71
C LEU A 445 25.73 -16.64 2.04
N GLU A 446 25.13 -16.03 1.03
CA GLU A 446 23.83 -15.37 1.16
C GLU A 446 22.75 -16.32 0.67
N VAL A 447 21.82 -16.63 1.56
CA VAL A 447 20.69 -17.51 1.28
C VAL A 447 19.42 -16.71 1.52
N SER A 448 18.73 -16.37 0.44
CA SER A 448 17.47 -15.63 0.50
C SER A 448 16.26 -16.52 0.22
N CYS A 449 16.40 -17.84 0.36
CA CYS A 449 15.32 -18.81 0.17
C CYS A 449 15.44 -20.02 1.11
N PRO A 450 14.35 -20.76 1.37
CA PRO A 450 14.44 -22.05 2.04
C PRO A 450 15.26 -23.07 1.23
N ILE A 451 16.27 -23.68 1.85
CA ILE A 451 17.07 -24.76 1.23
C ILE A 451 16.80 -26.09 1.93
N LYS A 452 16.50 -27.12 1.14
CA LYS A 452 16.57 -28.53 1.54
C LYS A 452 17.81 -29.15 0.90
N TYR A 453 18.75 -29.60 1.71
CA TYR A 453 19.99 -30.20 1.25
C TYR A 453 20.02 -31.69 1.56
N TYR A 454 20.41 -32.49 0.57
CA TYR A 454 20.57 -33.94 0.69
C TYR A 454 21.87 -34.40 0.04
N GLU A 455 22.46 -35.46 0.59
CA GLU A 455 23.56 -36.21 -0.02
C GLU A 455 23.04 -37.57 -0.47
N LYS A 456 23.35 -37.95 -1.71
CA LYS A 456 23.00 -39.25 -2.30
C LYS A 456 24.26 -40.01 -2.72
#